data_AF-A0A7W8XJ42-F1
#
_entry.id   AF-A0A7W8XJ42-F1
#
_cell.length_a   1.000
_cell.length_b   1.000
_cell.length_c   1.000
_cell.angle_alpha   90.00
_cell.angle_beta   90.00
_cell.angle_gamma   90.00
#
_symmetry.space_group_name_H-M   'P 1'
#
loop_
_entity.id
_entity.type
_entity.pdbx_description
1 polymer ?
#
loop_
_entity_poly.entity_id
_entity_poly.type
_entity_poly.pdbx_seq_one_letter_code
_entity_poly.pdbx_strand_id
1 'polypeptide(L)'
;MNDGTTITEARKKELGELAQRNIEGMAFPASDWEADTLAEVLALPRVVVTRPPVDALLAADMAPYHCHANCANQEANDPDGTSRHVTGWLVYGSDLILHSVVQIDGEWLCMTPQLVPVAKQFQFIPDPLIEWRVSRDGSGNEAFRGGIVLPEALRRHPQDHIRVRDRFRELMASGLSAFDARKVVEETLGDELKRSGMI
;
A
#
# COMPACT_ATOMS: atom_id res chain seq x y z
N MET A 1 -22.17 -9.16 -19.38
CA MET A 1 -23.26 -9.42 -18.41
C MET A 1 -22.97 -8.56 -17.21
N ASN A 2 -23.75 -7.49 -17.02
CA ASN A 2 -23.65 -6.59 -15.87
C ASN A 2 -24.26 -7.32 -14.67
N ASP A 3 -23.41 -7.84 -13.78
CA ASP A 3 -23.90 -8.24 -12.47
C ASP A 3 -24.05 -6.96 -11.64
N GLY A 4 -25.26 -6.40 -11.68
CA GLY A 4 -25.64 -5.19 -10.96
C GLY A 4 -25.78 -5.47 -9.47
N THR A 5 -24.70 -5.87 -8.81
CA THR A 5 -24.66 -5.97 -7.36
C THR A 5 -24.63 -4.56 -6.78
N THR A 6 -25.76 -4.08 -6.28
CA THR A 6 -25.84 -2.82 -5.54
C THR A 6 -24.89 -2.90 -4.34
N ILE A 7 -23.82 -2.10 -4.34
CA ILE A 7 -22.90 -2.00 -3.20
C ILE A 7 -23.70 -1.51 -1.99
N THR A 8 -23.66 -2.27 -0.90
CA THR A 8 -24.37 -1.94 0.34
C THR A 8 -23.82 -0.65 0.98
N GLU A 9 -24.62 0.07 1.75
CA GLU A 9 -24.17 1.28 2.44
C GLU A 9 -23.03 1.02 3.42
N ALA A 10 -23.05 -0.14 4.10
CA ALA A 10 -21.94 -0.59 4.94
C ALA A 10 -20.65 -0.75 4.12
N ARG A 11 -20.75 -1.37 2.95
CA ARG A 11 -19.59 -1.56 2.06
C ARG A 11 -19.07 -0.24 1.50
N LYS A 12 -19.96 0.70 1.14
CA LYS A 12 -19.56 2.05 0.73
C LYS A 12 -18.81 2.76 1.85
N LYS A 13 -19.30 2.67 3.08
CA LYS A 13 -18.64 3.27 4.25
C LYS A 13 -17.22 2.70 4.43
N GLU A 14 -17.05 1.38 4.42
CA GLU A 14 -15.72 0.74 4.53
C GLU A 14 -14.76 1.19 3.42
N LEU A 15 -15.24 1.21 2.16
CA LEU A 15 -14.44 1.65 1.03
C LEU A 15 -14.11 3.15 1.10
N GLY A 16 -15.03 3.96 1.59
CA GLY A 16 -14.80 5.38 1.84
C GLY A 16 -13.75 5.61 2.93
N GLU A 17 -13.81 4.87 4.04
CA GLU A 17 -12.80 4.94 5.11
C GLU A 17 -11.42 4.50 4.62
N LEU A 18 -11.36 3.43 3.81
CA LEU A 18 -10.11 2.99 3.17
C LEU A 18 -9.57 4.06 2.21
N ALA A 19 -10.42 4.62 1.36
CA ALA A 19 -10.04 5.67 0.42
C ALA A 19 -9.52 6.91 1.15
N GLN A 20 -10.19 7.32 2.23
CA GLN A 20 -9.75 8.44 3.06
C GLN A 20 -8.37 8.16 3.67
N ARG A 21 -8.16 7.00 4.30
CA ARG A 21 -6.84 6.65 4.87
C ARG A 21 -5.74 6.71 3.81
N ASN A 22 -5.95 6.10 2.65
CA ASN A 22 -4.94 6.06 1.59
C ASN A 22 -4.65 7.45 1.02
N ILE A 23 -5.67 8.26 0.75
CA ILE A 23 -5.48 9.63 0.23
C ILE A 23 -4.73 10.50 1.23
N GLU A 24 -5.08 10.41 2.51
CA GLU A 24 -4.43 11.18 3.56
C GLU A 24 -2.99 10.73 3.78
N GLY A 25 -2.75 9.42 3.82
CA GLY A 25 -1.43 8.81 3.99
C GLY A 25 -0.46 9.12 2.85
N MET A 26 -0.96 9.36 1.63
CA MET A 26 -0.14 9.71 0.47
C MET A 26 0.19 11.21 0.37
N ALA A 27 -0.35 12.07 1.24
CA ALA A 27 -0.29 13.52 1.08
C ALA A 27 0.64 14.23 2.08
N PHE A 28 1.69 13.54 2.53
CA PHE A 28 2.74 14.12 3.38
C PHE A 28 3.61 15.14 2.61
N PRO A 29 4.28 16.09 3.30
CA PRO A 29 5.15 17.06 2.64
C PRO A 29 6.24 16.40 1.81
N ALA A 30 6.52 16.93 0.62
CA ALA A 30 7.65 16.49 -0.19
C ALA A 30 8.97 16.76 0.52
N SER A 31 9.98 15.92 0.29
CA SER A 31 11.33 16.12 0.82
C SER A 31 12.39 15.66 -0.17
N ASP A 32 13.58 16.25 -0.09
CA ASP A 32 14.72 15.84 -0.92
C ASP A 32 15.09 14.37 -0.64
N TRP A 33 14.98 13.94 0.63
CA TRP A 33 15.20 12.55 1.02
C TRP A 33 14.26 11.56 0.32
N GLU A 34 12.97 11.91 0.15
CA GLU A 34 12.01 11.07 -0.57
C GLU A 34 12.45 10.89 -2.04
N ALA A 35 12.88 11.97 -2.69
CA ALA A 35 13.30 11.95 -4.09
C ALA A 35 14.60 11.14 -4.29
N ASP A 36 15.59 11.35 -3.43
CA ASP A 36 16.86 10.61 -3.47
C ASP A 36 16.63 9.12 -3.21
N THR A 37 15.84 8.80 -2.17
CA THR A 37 15.50 7.42 -1.82
C THR A 37 14.72 6.73 -2.94
N LEU A 38 13.77 7.43 -3.58
CA LEU A 38 13.05 6.90 -4.74
C LEU A 38 14.02 6.50 -5.87
N ALA A 39 14.98 7.38 -6.19
CA ALA A 39 15.96 7.10 -7.23
C ALA A 39 16.86 5.89 -6.89
N GLU A 40 17.32 5.80 -5.64
CA GLU A 40 18.10 4.66 -5.14
C GLU A 40 17.32 3.35 -5.23
N VAL A 41 16.09 3.34 -4.73
CA VAL A 41 15.26 2.13 -4.67
C VAL A 41 14.89 1.67 -6.08
N LEU A 42 14.62 2.58 -7.01
CA LEU A 42 14.32 2.22 -8.41
C LEU A 42 15.49 1.53 -9.12
N ALA A 43 16.73 1.70 -8.64
CA ALA A 43 17.91 1.02 -9.15
C ALA A 43 18.12 -0.40 -8.56
N LEU A 44 17.39 -0.78 -7.51
CA LEU A 44 17.47 -2.10 -6.90
C LEU A 44 16.77 -3.19 -7.77
N PRO A 45 17.15 -4.47 -7.60
CA PRO A 45 16.52 -5.57 -8.32
C PRO A 45 15.01 -5.69 -8.04
N ARG A 46 14.26 -6.10 -9.07
CA ARG A 46 12.82 -6.36 -8.99
C ARG A 46 12.54 -7.86 -8.93
N VAL A 47 11.49 -8.22 -8.21
CA VAL A 47 10.92 -9.57 -8.16
C VAL A 47 9.43 -9.52 -8.47
N VAL A 48 8.87 -10.65 -8.89
CA VAL A 48 7.43 -10.81 -9.09
C VAL A 48 6.84 -11.50 -7.88
N VAL A 49 5.86 -10.85 -7.26
CA VAL A 49 5.14 -11.38 -6.10
C VAL A 49 3.79 -11.90 -6.55
N THR A 50 3.40 -13.07 -6.05
CA THR A 50 2.08 -13.67 -6.27
C THR A 50 1.19 -13.42 -5.05
N ARG A 51 -0.08 -13.10 -5.29
CA ARG A 51 -1.13 -13.06 -4.27
C ARG A 51 -1.82 -14.42 -4.22
N PRO A 52 -1.73 -15.17 -3.11
CA PRO A 52 -2.56 -16.34 -2.88
C PRO A 52 -4.06 -15.98 -2.92
N PRO A 53 -4.96 -16.95 -3.13
CA PRO A 53 -6.39 -16.71 -3.07
C PRO A 53 -6.82 -16.07 -1.74
N VAL A 54 -7.70 -15.07 -1.81
CA VAL A 54 -8.16 -14.31 -0.63
C VAL A 54 -8.74 -15.24 0.43
N ASP A 55 -9.58 -16.20 0.04
CA ASP A 55 -10.21 -17.15 0.97
C ASP A 55 -9.17 -18.02 1.70
N ALA A 56 -8.06 -18.38 1.04
CA ALA A 56 -6.99 -19.14 1.66
C ALA A 56 -6.22 -18.30 2.69
N LEU A 57 -5.96 -17.02 2.39
CA LEU A 57 -5.31 -16.10 3.34
C LEU A 57 -6.20 -15.84 4.56
N LEU A 58 -7.51 -15.66 4.35
CA LEU A 58 -8.47 -15.46 5.44
C LEU A 58 -8.59 -16.71 6.31
N ALA A 59 -8.61 -17.91 5.71
CA ALA A 59 -8.62 -19.17 6.45
C ALA A 59 -7.33 -19.41 7.26
N ALA A 60 -6.24 -18.72 6.91
CA ALA A 60 -4.98 -18.70 7.63
C ALA A 60 -4.87 -17.52 8.62
N ASP A 61 -6.00 -16.90 8.99
CA ASP A 61 -6.10 -15.78 9.94
C ASP A 61 -5.28 -14.54 9.55
N MET A 62 -4.97 -14.38 8.26
CA MET A 62 -4.29 -13.19 7.76
C MET A 62 -5.25 -12.00 7.76
N ALA A 63 -4.84 -10.88 8.35
CA ALA A 63 -5.68 -9.70 8.48
C ALA A 63 -5.66 -8.85 7.18
N PRO A 64 -6.83 -8.45 6.63
CA PRO A 64 -6.87 -7.61 5.44
C PRO A 64 -6.11 -6.29 5.61
N TYR A 65 -5.35 -5.89 4.58
CA TYR A 65 -4.56 -4.65 4.56
C TYR A 65 -3.45 -4.50 5.62
N HIS A 66 -3.12 -5.56 6.38
CA HIS A 66 -2.06 -5.55 7.40
C HIS A 66 -0.79 -6.30 6.94
N CYS A 67 -0.18 -5.84 5.84
CA CYS A 67 0.90 -6.60 5.18
C CYS A 67 2.12 -6.88 6.05
N HIS A 68 2.57 -5.90 6.84
CA HIS A 68 3.74 -6.05 7.70
C HIS A 68 3.49 -7.05 8.84
N ALA A 69 2.34 -6.94 9.52
CA ALA A 69 1.97 -7.84 10.61
C ALA A 69 1.76 -9.27 10.12
N ASN A 70 1.06 -9.46 8.98
CA ASN A 70 0.83 -10.79 8.42
C ASN A 70 2.14 -11.49 8.06
N CYS A 71 3.09 -10.78 7.43
CA CYS A 71 4.38 -11.37 7.06
C CYS A 71 5.25 -11.69 8.29
N ALA A 72 5.27 -10.80 9.28
CA ALA A 72 5.97 -11.06 10.54
C ALA A 72 5.37 -12.26 11.28
N ASN A 73 4.04 -12.38 11.31
CA ASN A 73 3.34 -13.51 11.92
C ASN A 73 3.59 -14.82 11.16
N GLN A 74 3.64 -14.78 9.82
CA GLN A 74 3.96 -15.96 9.01
C GLN A 74 5.39 -16.47 9.32
N GLU A 75 6.38 -15.58 9.35
CA GLU A 75 7.76 -15.95 9.68
C GLU A 75 7.88 -16.46 11.12
N ALA A 76 7.24 -15.79 12.09
CA ALA A 76 7.30 -16.17 13.50
C ALA A 76 6.62 -17.52 13.81
N ASN A 77 5.62 -17.91 13.02
CA ASN A 77 4.85 -19.14 13.22
C ASN A 77 5.25 -20.27 12.26
N ASP A 78 6.33 -20.13 11.51
CA ASP A 78 6.84 -21.18 10.62
C ASP A 78 7.83 -22.11 11.37
N PRO A 79 7.41 -23.32 11.78
CA PRO A 79 8.27 -24.24 12.53
C PRO A 79 9.44 -24.77 11.70
N ASP A 80 9.32 -24.78 10.37
CA ASP A 80 10.34 -25.30 9.47
C ASP A 80 11.37 -24.22 9.11
N GLY A 81 11.11 -22.95 9.45
CA GLY A 81 12.02 -21.83 9.23
C GLY A 81 12.29 -21.55 7.75
N THR A 82 11.34 -21.89 6.86
CA THR A 82 11.45 -21.72 5.41
C THR A 82 10.94 -20.36 4.95
N SER A 83 10.09 -19.74 5.77
CA SER A 83 9.49 -18.43 5.58
C SER A 83 10.48 -17.33 5.98
N ARG A 84 10.64 -16.35 5.11
CA ARG A 84 11.40 -15.14 5.39
C ARG A 84 10.56 -13.90 5.16
N HIS A 85 10.39 -13.07 6.19
CA HIS A 85 9.76 -11.76 6.09
C HIS A 85 10.69 -10.81 5.34
N VAL A 86 10.22 -10.26 4.23
CA VAL A 86 10.95 -9.27 3.44
C VAL A 86 10.14 -7.99 3.34
N THR A 87 10.77 -6.87 3.64
CA THR A 87 10.20 -5.53 3.50
C THR A 87 10.86 -4.80 2.34
N GLY A 88 10.08 -3.96 1.67
CA GLY A 88 10.51 -3.27 0.47
C GLY A 88 9.34 -2.51 -0.13
N TRP A 89 9.32 -2.42 -1.45
CA TRP A 89 8.47 -1.48 -2.16
C TRP A 89 7.63 -2.15 -3.23
N LEU A 90 6.30 -2.08 -3.10
CA LEU A 90 5.37 -2.44 -4.15
C LEU A 90 5.35 -1.35 -5.21
N VAL A 91 5.53 -1.71 -6.48
CA VAL A 91 5.45 -0.76 -7.59
C VAL A 91 3.98 -0.48 -7.93
N TYR A 92 3.53 0.75 -7.74
CA TYR A 92 2.16 1.20 -7.99
C TYR A 92 2.15 2.44 -8.88
N GLY A 93 1.92 2.25 -10.18
CA GLY A 93 2.02 3.34 -11.15
C GLY A 93 3.45 3.91 -11.17
N SER A 94 3.57 5.21 -10.90
CA SER A 94 4.88 5.87 -10.75
C SER A 94 5.48 5.78 -9.36
N ASP A 95 4.69 5.36 -8.37
CA ASP A 95 5.06 5.43 -6.96
C ASP A 95 5.46 4.05 -6.43
N LEU A 96 6.11 4.09 -5.28
CA LEU A 96 6.53 2.93 -4.53
C LEU A 96 5.83 2.91 -3.18
N ILE A 97 5.05 1.88 -2.88
CA ILE A 97 4.30 1.77 -1.62
C ILE A 97 5.07 0.82 -0.69
N LEU A 98 5.31 1.25 0.55
CA LEU A 98 5.96 0.41 1.56
C LEU A 98 5.12 -0.86 1.76
N HIS A 99 5.75 -2.02 1.58
CA HIS A 99 5.04 -3.29 1.58
C HIS A 99 5.90 -4.42 2.14
N SER A 100 5.25 -5.44 2.68
CA SER A 100 5.90 -6.68 3.07
C SER A 100 5.34 -7.88 2.34
N VAL A 101 6.25 -8.81 2.09
CA VAL A 101 6.00 -10.10 1.45
C VAL A 101 6.77 -11.17 2.22
N VAL A 102 6.44 -12.43 1.98
CA VAL A 102 7.19 -13.56 2.49
C VAL A 102 7.86 -14.28 1.34
N GLN A 103 9.13 -14.62 1.52
CA GLN A 103 9.81 -15.57 0.65
C GLN A 103 9.70 -16.97 1.27
N ILE A 104 9.12 -17.93 0.55
CA ILE A 104 8.99 -19.33 0.98
C ILE A 104 9.45 -20.21 -0.19
N ASP A 105 10.41 -21.10 0.04
CA ASP A 105 10.94 -22.02 -0.99
C ASP A 105 11.35 -21.33 -2.33
N GLY A 106 11.82 -20.09 -2.24
CA GLY A 106 12.20 -19.28 -3.40
C GLY A 106 11.04 -18.55 -4.10
N GLU A 107 9.79 -18.80 -3.71
CA GLU A 107 8.62 -18.06 -4.18
C GLU A 107 8.40 -16.79 -3.34
N TRP A 108 7.82 -15.76 -3.97
CA TRP A 108 7.51 -14.49 -3.33
C TRP A 108 5.99 -14.33 -3.20
N LEU A 109 5.50 -14.28 -1.96
CA LEU A 109 4.07 -14.30 -1.65
C LEU A 109 3.63 -13.07 -0.86
N CYS A 110 2.52 -12.47 -1.28
CA CYS A 110 1.86 -11.42 -0.51
C CYS A 110 0.83 -12.04 0.44
N MET A 111 1.12 -12.00 1.74
CA MET A 111 0.26 -12.60 2.78
C MET A 111 -0.90 -11.69 3.19
N THR A 112 -1.33 -10.77 2.33
CA THR A 112 -2.33 -9.74 2.68
C THR A 112 -3.61 -9.91 1.88
N PRO A 113 -4.73 -10.30 2.51
CA PRO A 113 -6.02 -10.30 1.83
C PRO A 113 -6.36 -8.89 1.33
N GLN A 114 -6.75 -8.79 0.07
CA GLN A 114 -7.30 -7.58 -0.54
C GLN A 114 -8.79 -7.80 -0.73
N LEU A 115 -9.63 -6.95 -0.14
CA LEU A 115 -11.09 -7.09 -0.23
C LEU A 115 -11.68 -6.41 -1.47
N VAL A 116 -10.81 -5.83 -2.29
CA VAL A 116 -11.15 -5.25 -3.60
C VAL A 116 -10.38 -6.02 -4.69
N PRO A 117 -10.92 -6.12 -5.91
CA PRO A 117 -10.22 -6.75 -7.01
C PRO A 117 -8.84 -6.10 -7.25
N VAL A 118 -7.80 -6.92 -7.24
CA VAL A 118 -6.42 -6.52 -7.52
C VAL A 118 -5.77 -7.52 -8.46
N ALA A 119 -4.68 -7.14 -9.12
CA ALA A 119 -3.91 -8.05 -9.95
C ALA A 119 -3.41 -9.26 -9.13
N LYS A 120 -3.40 -10.46 -9.72
CA LYS A 120 -2.88 -11.66 -9.04
C LYS A 120 -1.38 -11.61 -8.77
N GLN A 121 -0.66 -10.81 -9.55
CA GLN A 121 0.78 -10.63 -9.44
C GLN A 121 1.14 -9.15 -9.50
N PHE A 122 2.27 -8.79 -8.92
CA PHE A 122 2.80 -7.42 -8.96
C PHE A 122 4.33 -7.40 -8.87
N GLN A 123 4.92 -6.28 -9.29
CA GLN A 123 6.34 -6.02 -9.16
C GLN A 123 6.65 -5.50 -7.76
N PHE A 124 7.72 -6.03 -7.17
CA PHE A 124 8.20 -5.64 -5.85
C PHE A 124 9.70 -5.44 -5.88
N ILE A 125 10.20 -4.48 -5.12
CA ILE A 125 11.61 -4.18 -4.97
C ILE A 125 11.98 -4.49 -3.51
N PRO A 126 12.62 -5.63 -3.23
CA PRO A 126 13.15 -5.93 -1.91
C PRO A 126 14.18 -4.87 -1.52
N ASP A 127 14.08 -4.33 -0.31
CA ASP A 127 14.97 -3.29 0.16
C ASP A 127 15.73 -3.73 1.41
N PRO A 128 17.00 -4.16 1.27
CA PRO A 128 17.78 -4.70 2.37
C PRO A 128 18.24 -3.64 3.38
N LEU A 129 18.07 -2.35 3.10
CA LEU A 129 18.44 -1.29 4.05
C LEU A 129 17.27 -0.85 4.95
N ILE A 130 16.11 -1.49 4.80
CA ILE A 130 14.97 -1.26 5.71
C ILE A 130 15.20 -2.06 7.00
N GLU A 131 15.10 -1.36 8.11
CA GLU A 131 15.24 -1.90 9.46
C GLU A 131 13.96 -1.67 10.25
N TRP A 132 13.43 -2.72 10.89
CA TRP A 132 12.34 -2.58 11.84
C TRP A 132 12.89 -2.32 13.23
N ARG A 133 12.37 -1.29 13.90
CA ARG A 133 12.77 -0.93 15.27
C ARG A 133 11.53 -0.73 16.12
N VAL A 134 11.61 -1.08 17.40
CA VAL A 134 10.54 -0.77 18.36
C VAL A 134 10.35 0.75 18.41
N SER A 135 9.10 1.19 18.27
CA SER A 135 8.75 2.61 18.33
C SER A 135 9.12 3.20 19.69
N ARG A 136 9.38 4.52 19.74
CA ARG A 136 9.84 5.17 20.98
C ARG A 136 8.85 5.07 22.14
N ASP A 137 7.57 4.95 21.85
CA ASP A 137 6.48 4.79 22.82
C ASP A 137 6.19 3.31 23.15
N GLY A 138 6.90 2.37 22.53
CA GLY A 138 6.71 0.92 22.71
C GLY A 138 5.38 0.39 22.16
N SER A 139 4.64 1.18 21.38
CA SER A 139 3.32 0.81 20.85
C SER A 139 3.39 -0.13 19.63
N GLY A 140 4.57 -0.31 19.03
CA GLY A 140 4.77 -1.24 17.92
C GLY A 140 6.17 -1.20 17.33
N ASN A 141 6.28 -1.58 16.06
CA ASN A 141 7.51 -1.47 15.28
C ASN A 141 7.32 -0.44 14.17
N GLU A 142 8.33 0.41 13.99
CA GLU A 142 8.43 1.37 12.90
C GLU A 142 9.54 0.93 11.93
N ALA A 143 9.31 1.12 10.63
CA ALA A 143 10.31 0.84 9.62
C ALA A 143 11.21 2.07 9.43
N PHE A 144 12.51 1.84 9.35
CA PHE A 144 13.53 2.87 9.15
C PHE A 144 14.39 2.54 7.93
N ARG A 145 14.89 3.58 7.26
CA ARG A 145 15.98 3.46 6.27
C ARG A 145 16.96 4.59 6.51
N GLY A 146 18.23 4.28 6.69
CA GLY A 146 19.26 5.30 6.95
C GLY A 146 18.98 6.15 8.20
N GLY A 147 18.29 5.60 9.20
CA GLY A 147 17.91 6.31 10.43
C GLY A 147 16.67 7.21 10.33
N ILE A 148 16.02 7.29 9.17
CA ILE A 148 14.77 8.02 8.95
C ILE A 148 13.60 7.05 9.01
N VAL A 149 12.53 7.44 9.72
CA VAL A 149 11.26 6.69 9.74
C VAL A 149 10.67 6.70 8.34
N LEU A 150 10.35 5.53 7.80
CA LEU A 150 9.82 5.42 6.46
C LEU A 150 8.38 5.94 6.39
N PRO A 151 8.04 6.76 5.38
CA PRO A 151 6.66 7.03 5.03
C PRO A 151 5.98 5.80 4.42
N GLU A 152 4.66 5.87 4.23
CA GLU A 152 3.89 4.82 3.56
C GLU A 152 4.27 4.65 2.08
N ALA A 153 4.86 5.67 1.45
CA ALA A 153 5.22 5.63 0.04
C ALA A 153 6.43 6.52 -0.30
N LEU A 154 7.08 6.23 -1.42
CA LEU A 154 7.98 7.14 -2.12
C LEU A 154 7.29 7.56 -3.41
N ARG A 155 6.96 8.85 -3.52
CA ARG A 155 6.13 9.39 -4.60
C ARG A 155 6.99 10.04 -5.65
N ARG A 156 6.71 9.74 -6.92
CA ARG A 156 7.34 10.43 -8.04
C ARG A 156 6.82 11.87 -8.19
N HIS A 157 5.53 12.05 -7.91
CA HIS A 157 4.81 13.32 -8.08
C HIS A 157 4.09 13.72 -6.78
N PRO A 158 4.81 14.07 -5.71
CA PRO A 158 4.21 14.33 -4.39
C PRO A 158 3.18 15.47 -4.40
N GLN A 159 3.36 16.49 -5.26
CA GLN A 159 2.40 17.60 -5.39
C GLN A 159 1.05 17.16 -5.93
N ASP A 160 1.02 16.13 -6.78
CA ASP A 160 -0.24 15.61 -7.34
C ASP A 160 -1.07 14.90 -6.26
N HIS A 161 -0.42 14.14 -5.37
CA HIS A 161 -1.07 13.52 -4.21
C HIS A 161 -1.62 14.54 -3.22
N ILE A 162 -0.88 15.62 -2.98
CA ILE A 162 -1.32 16.75 -2.15
C ILE A 162 -2.57 17.40 -2.75
N ARG A 163 -2.56 17.67 -4.07
CA ARG A 163 -3.70 18.23 -4.80
C ARG A 163 -4.93 17.29 -4.76
N VAL A 164 -4.70 15.98 -4.92
CA VAL A 164 -5.75 14.95 -4.79
C VAL A 164 -6.39 14.98 -3.41
N ARG A 165 -5.59 15.02 -2.33
CA ARG A 165 -6.09 15.12 -0.96
C ARG A 165 -6.88 16.40 -0.74
N ASP A 166 -6.36 17.54 -1.18
CA ASP A 166 -7.04 18.83 -0.97
C ASP A 166 -8.39 18.84 -1.66
N ARG A 167 -8.46 18.37 -2.89
CA ARG A 167 -9.72 18.23 -3.61
C ARG A 167 -10.69 17.27 -2.92
N PHE A 168 -10.18 16.16 -2.42
CA PHE A 168 -10.98 15.17 -1.68
C PHE A 168 -11.58 15.78 -0.40
N ARG A 169 -10.78 16.51 0.38
CA ARG A 169 -11.23 17.21 1.59
C ARG A 169 -12.27 18.28 1.30
N GLU A 170 -12.11 19.06 0.22
CA GLU A 170 -13.10 20.03 -0.22
C GLU A 170 -14.46 19.39 -0.51
N LEU A 171 -14.47 18.25 -1.21
CA LEU A 171 -15.69 17.51 -1.54
C LEU A 171 -16.37 16.93 -0.29
N MET A 172 -15.59 16.41 0.66
CA MET A 172 -16.14 15.98 1.94
C MET A 172 -16.72 17.15 2.74
N ALA A 173 -16.05 18.30 2.74
CA ALA A 173 -16.53 19.51 3.42
C ALA A 173 -17.82 20.07 2.79
N SER A 174 -18.10 19.79 1.51
CA SER A 174 -19.37 20.14 0.86
C SER A 174 -20.51 19.14 1.12
N GLY A 175 -20.24 18.08 1.89
CA GLY A 175 -21.24 17.11 2.35
C GLY A 175 -21.24 15.76 1.61
N LEU A 176 -20.28 15.52 0.70
CA LEU A 176 -20.15 14.19 0.08
C LEU A 176 -19.58 13.18 1.08
N SER A 177 -20.02 11.93 0.95
CA SER A 177 -19.37 10.81 1.63
C SER A 177 -17.95 10.62 1.09
N ALA A 178 -17.05 10.05 1.88
CA ALA A 178 -15.69 9.72 1.43
C ALA A 178 -15.70 8.79 0.20
N PHE A 179 -16.68 7.89 0.09
CA PHE A 179 -16.84 7.02 -1.07
C PHE A 179 -17.17 7.81 -2.34
N ASP A 180 -18.15 8.72 -2.27
CA ASP A 180 -18.57 9.51 -3.42
C ASP A 180 -17.50 10.57 -3.80
N ALA A 181 -16.88 11.19 -2.79
CA ALA A 181 -15.78 12.14 -3.00
C ALA A 181 -14.60 11.48 -3.74
N ARG A 182 -14.24 10.25 -3.38
CA ARG A 182 -13.18 9.49 -4.06
C ARG A 182 -13.50 9.28 -5.53
N LYS A 183 -14.74 8.88 -5.84
CA LYS A 183 -15.19 8.67 -7.21
C LYS A 183 -15.11 9.96 -8.04
N VAL A 184 -15.57 11.09 -7.50
CA VAL A 184 -15.49 12.38 -8.19
C VAL A 184 -14.03 12.80 -8.44
N VAL A 185 -13.13 12.59 -7.47
CA VAL A 185 -11.70 12.84 -7.65
C VAL A 185 -11.12 11.98 -8.78
N GLU A 186 -11.43 10.69 -8.82
CA GLU A 186 -10.99 9.79 -9.88
C GLU A 186 -11.52 10.21 -11.26
N GLU A 187 -12.78 10.65 -11.35
CA GLU A 187 -13.37 11.12 -12.61
C GLU A 187 -12.81 12.47 -13.08
N THR A 188 -12.44 13.35 -12.16
CA THR A 188 -12.01 14.72 -12.49
C THR A 188 -10.50 14.87 -12.65
N LEU A 189 -9.71 14.11 -11.89
CA LEU A 189 -8.25 14.15 -11.92
C LEU A 189 -7.65 12.89 -12.54
N GLY A 190 -8.37 11.77 -12.60
CA GLY A 190 -7.80 10.49 -13.01
C GLY A 190 -7.21 10.49 -14.42
N ASP A 191 -7.82 11.15 -15.39
CA ASP A 191 -7.29 11.22 -16.75
C ASP A 191 -6.08 12.16 -16.90
N GLU A 192 -5.95 13.16 -16.01
CA GLU A 192 -4.74 13.97 -15.89
C GLU A 192 -3.59 13.13 -15.31
N LEU A 193 -3.89 12.40 -14.23
CA LEU A 193 -2.92 11.60 -13.48
C LEU A 193 -2.45 10.35 -14.23
N LYS A 194 -3.32 9.72 -15.04
CA LYS A 194 -2.92 8.65 -15.97
C LYS A 194 -1.94 9.16 -17.03
N ARG A 195 -2.12 10.40 -17.50
CA ARG A 195 -1.23 11.01 -18.49
C ARG A 195 0.12 11.42 -17.89
N SER A 196 0.18 11.77 -16.60
CA SER A 196 1.45 11.98 -15.89
C SER A 196 2.12 10.67 -15.44
N GLY A 197 1.44 9.53 -15.59
CA GLY A 197 1.95 8.21 -15.24
C GLY A 197 1.82 7.85 -13.76
N MET A 198 1.01 8.61 -13.00
CA MET A 198 0.80 8.37 -11.57
C MET A 198 -0.06 7.13 -11.28
N ILE A 199 -1.01 6.82 -12.16
CA ILE A 199 -1.95 5.69 -12.08
C ILE A 199 -2.06 4.95 -13.42
#